data_AF-A0A7C7MBE1-F1
#
_entry.id   AF-A0A7C7MBE1-F1
#
_cell.length_a   1.000
_cell.length_b   1.000
_cell.length_c   1.000
_cell.angle_alpha   90.00
_cell.angle_beta   90.00
_cell.angle_gamma   90.00
#
_symmetry.space_group_name_H-M   'P 1'
#
loop_
_entity.id
_entity.type
_entity.pdbx_description
1 polymer ?
#
loop_
_entity_poly.entity_id
_entity_poly.type
_entity_poly.pdbx_seq_one_letter_code
_entity_poly.pdbx_strand_id
1 'polypeptide(L)'
;MERAINLLISILLLLTGLQAQDKDDLEEFGFIDIKTDSMDVPFFVDGFYVGNHPLKVPVPVLPGYHEVSYIPPDIQHEKVRDNLTEGIKRVYVAKNDTLEVFLFYDHYLAQVETLHKEIQIQNYVGLTLALVLVYIIFSIF
;
A
#
# COMPACT_ATOMS: atom_id res chain seq x y z
N MET A 1 -41.45 -16.67 48.15
CA MET A 1 -40.99 -15.27 47.96
C MET A 1 -39.56 -15.26 47.41
N GLU A 2 -38.57 -15.75 48.16
CA GLU A 2 -37.15 -15.76 47.72
C GLU A 2 -36.89 -16.49 46.39
N ARG A 3 -37.50 -17.66 46.16
CA ARG A 3 -37.33 -18.40 44.89
C ARG A 3 -37.82 -17.62 43.67
N ALA A 4 -38.91 -16.85 43.82
CA ALA A 4 -39.45 -16.01 42.76
C ALA A 4 -38.54 -14.82 42.48
N ILE A 5 -37.96 -14.23 43.54
CA ILE A 5 -37.00 -13.12 43.44
C ILE A 5 -35.71 -13.58 42.73
N ASN A 6 -35.17 -14.75 43.09
CA ASN A 6 -33.95 -15.29 42.47
C ASN A 6 -34.14 -15.66 40.99
N LEU A 7 -35.35 -16.15 40.63
CA LEU A 7 -35.73 -16.36 39.24
C LEU A 7 -35.78 -15.05 38.46
N LEU A 8 -36.33 -14.00 39.07
CA LEU A 8 -36.45 -12.67 38.44
C LEU A 8 -35.07 -12.03 38.22
N ILE A 9 -34.15 -12.18 39.18
CA ILE A 9 -32.75 -11.71 39.07
C ILE A 9 -32.01 -12.49 37.97
N SER A 10 -32.20 -13.81 37.88
CA SER A 10 -31.57 -14.63 36.83
C SER A 10 -32.07 -14.27 35.44
N ILE A 11 -33.37 -14.00 35.29
CA ILE A 11 -33.97 -13.53 34.02
C ILE A 11 -33.41 -12.15 33.64
N LEU A 12 -33.26 -11.25 34.61
CA LEU A 12 -32.69 -9.92 34.38
C LEU A 12 -31.23 -10.00 33.90
N LEU A 13 -30.42 -10.88 34.50
CA LEU A 13 -29.03 -11.13 34.07
C LEU A 13 -28.96 -11.70 32.65
N LEU A 14 -29.86 -12.62 32.30
CA LEU A 14 -29.92 -13.19 30.94
C LEU A 14 -30.36 -12.16 29.89
N LEU A 15 -31.27 -11.26 30.24
CA LEU A 15 -31.72 -10.16 29.37
C LEU A 15 -30.61 -9.14 29.09
N THR A 16 -29.72 -8.88 30.05
CA THR A 16 -28.59 -7.95 29.84
C THR A 16 -27.54 -8.49 28.86
N GLY A 17 -27.39 -9.81 28.73
CA GLY A 17 -26.46 -10.41 27.78
C GLY A 17 -26.88 -10.32 26.32
N LEU A 18 -28.18 -10.18 26.04
CA LEU A 18 -28.73 -10.13 24.68
C LEU A 18 -28.51 -8.78 23.97
N GLN A 19 -28.30 -7.69 24.72
CA GLN A 19 -28.11 -6.33 24.15
C GLN A 19 -26.66 -6.03 23.74
N ALA A 20 -25.72 -6.96 23.91
CA ALA A 20 -24.29 -6.71 23.70
C ALA A 20 -23.77 -7.04 22.28
N GLN A 21 -24.59 -7.60 21.39
CA GLN A 21 -24.12 -8.15 20.09
C GLN A 21 -24.57 -7.39 18.83
N ASP A 22 -25.10 -6.17 18.95
CA ASP A 22 -25.85 -5.54 17.84
C ASP A 22 -25.03 -4.60 16.93
N LYS A 23 -23.70 -4.57 17.05
CA LYS A 23 -22.86 -3.77 16.15
C LYS A 23 -22.11 -4.68 15.19
N ASP A 24 -22.57 -4.69 13.94
CA ASP A 24 -21.80 -5.25 12.84
C ASP A 24 -20.67 -4.27 12.49
N ASP A 25 -19.60 -4.32 13.29
CA ASP A 25 -18.42 -3.45 13.12
C ASP A 25 -17.82 -3.57 11.71
N LEU A 26 -18.10 -4.66 11.00
CA LEU A 26 -17.67 -4.87 9.62
C LEU A 26 -18.26 -3.84 8.65
N GLU A 27 -19.50 -3.38 8.90
CA GLU A 27 -20.12 -2.34 8.08
C GLU A 27 -19.35 -1.02 8.16
N GLU A 28 -18.54 -0.79 9.21
CA GLU A 28 -17.73 0.41 9.39
C GLU A 28 -16.48 0.45 8.50
N PHE A 29 -16.08 -0.67 7.91
CA PHE A 29 -14.91 -0.77 7.04
C PHE A 29 -15.28 -0.67 5.56
N GLY A 30 -14.30 -0.24 4.76
CA GLY A 30 -14.25 -0.52 3.34
C GLY A 30 -13.24 -1.62 3.04
N PHE A 31 -13.25 -2.12 1.81
CA PHE A 31 -12.36 -3.19 1.38
C PHE A 31 -11.67 -2.83 0.07
N ILE A 32 -10.41 -3.23 -0.07
CA ILE A 32 -9.63 -3.07 -1.29
C ILE A 32 -9.30 -4.46 -1.85
N ASP A 33 -9.78 -4.77 -3.04
CA ASP A 33 -9.38 -5.97 -3.78
C ASP A 33 -8.28 -5.61 -4.79
N ILE A 34 -7.03 -5.95 -4.45
CA ILE A 34 -5.86 -5.58 -5.24
C ILE A 34 -5.58 -6.67 -6.29
N LYS A 35 -5.55 -6.26 -7.56
CA LYS A 35 -5.22 -7.11 -8.72
C LYS A 35 -3.96 -6.60 -9.41
N THR A 36 -3.24 -7.50 -10.07
CA THR A 36 -2.07 -7.14 -10.86
C THR A 36 -1.85 -8.13 -12.01
N ASP A 37 -0.94 -7.79 -12.92
CA ASP A 37 -0.57 -8.59 -14.09
C ASP A 37 0.50 -9.65 -13.80
N SER A 38 1.05 -9.68 -12.57
CA SER A 38 2.20 -10.48 -12.17
C SER A 38 1.97 -11.33 -10.91
N MET A 39 2.64 -12.48 -10.80
CA MET A 39 2.51 -13.40 -9.67
C MET A 39 3.55 -13.11 -8.56
N ASP A 40 3.18 -13.41 -7.31
CA ASP A 40 4.06 -13.30 -6.14
C ASP A 40 4.62 -11.88 -5.89
N VAL A 41 3.83 -10.87 -6.26
CA VAL A 41 4.16 -9.45 -6.06
C VAL A 41 3.68 -8.98 -4.69
N PRO A 42 4.54 -8.34 -3.87
CA PRO A 42 4.12 -7.79 -2.59
C PRO A 42 3.25 -6.55 -2.76
N PHE A 43 2.19 -6.45 -1.97
CA PHE A 43 1.35 -5.28 -1.89
C PHE A 43 1.51 -4.55 -0.56
N PHE A 44 1.36 -3.24 -0.64
CA PHE A 44 1.39 -2.31 0.45
C PHE A 44 0.15 -1.42 0.41
N VAL A 45 -0.48 -1.22 1.56
CA VAL A 45 -1.54 -0.24 1.75
C VAL A 45 -1.09 0.75 2.82
N ASP A 46 -1.08 2.04 2.48
CA ASP A 46 -0.55 3.12 3.33
C ASP A 46 0.87 2.84 3.85
N GLY A 47 1.70 2.18 3.04
CA GLY A 47 3.07 1.80 3.38
C GLY A 47 3.21 0.53 4.23
N PHE A 48 2.11 -0.12 4.62
CA PHE A 48 2.12 -1.38 5.36
C PHE A 48 1.97 -2.58 4.43
N TYR A 49 2.80 -3.60 4.62
CA TYR A 49 2.72 -4.84 3.86
C TYR A 49 1.42 -5.61 4.18
N VAL A 50 0.65 -5.97 3.15
CA VAL A 50 -0.65 -6.64 3.28
C VAL A 50 -0.69 -8.06 2.72
N GLY A 51 0.33 -8.46 1.95
CA GLY A 51 0.45 -9.80 1.37
C GLY A 51 0.95 -9.78 -0.08
N ASN A 52 1.11 -10.98 -0.67
CA ASN A 52 1.52 -11.14 -2.06
C ASN A 52 0.35 -11.52 -2.97
N HIS A 53 0.44 -11.14 -4.25
CA HIS A 53 -0.52 -11.56 -5.27
C HIS A 53 -0.43 -13.08 -5.56
N PRO A 54 -1.56 -13.79 -5.68
CA PRO A 54 -2.93 -13.34 -5.45
C PRO A 54 -3.29 -13.29 -3.95
N LEU A 55 -3.97 -12.21 -3.55
CA LEU A 55 -4.54 -12.11 -2.20
C LEU A 55 -5.72 -13.09 -2.07
N LYS A 56 -5.82 -13.74 -0.91
CA LYS A 56 -6.93 -14.66 -0.61
C LYS A 56 -8.23 -13.94 -0.30
N VAL A 57 -8.13 -12.76 0.30
CA VAL A 57 -9.26 -11.93 0.74
C VAL A 57 -8.93 -10.46 0.48
N PRO A 58 -9.95 -9.60 0.27
CA PRO A 58 -9.76 -8.15 0.21
C PRO A 58 -9.15 -7.59 1.50
N VAL A 59 -8.44 -6.47 1.37
CA VAL A 59 -7.80 -5.78 2.50
C VAL A 59 -8.81 -4.83 3.15
N PRO A 60 -9.14 -5.01 4.45
CA PRO A 60 -10.02 -4.08 5.16
C PRO A 60 -9.29 -2.78 5.47
N VAL A 61 -9.94 -1.65 5.22
CA VAL A 61 -9.44 -0.30 5.48
C VAL A 61 -10.52 0.58 6.10
N LEU A 62 -10.12 1.62 6.83
CA LEU A 62 -11.07 2.63 7.27
C LEU A 62 -11.64 3.38 6.06
N PRO A 63 -12.87 3.93 6.10
CA PRO A 63 -13.36 4.74 5.00
C PRO A 63 -12.50 6.00 4.82
N GLY A 64 -12.01 6.26 3.61
CA GLY A 64 -11.10 7.36 3.36
C GLY A 64 -10.20 7.20 2.15
N TYR A 65 -9.18 8.05 2.08
CA TYR A 65 -8.15 7.96 1.06
C TYR A 65 -7.04 7.02 1.52
N HIS A 66 -6.71 6.05 0.67
CA HIS A 66 -5.65 5.09 0.89
C HIS A 66 -4.67 5.10 -0.27
N GLU A 67 -3.42 4.83 0.05
CA GLU A 67 -2.36 4.58 -0.92
C GLU A 67 -2.19 3.08 -1.12
N VAL A 68 -2.26 2.60 -2.36
CA VAL A 68 -2.05 1.20 -2.71
C VAL A 68 -0.85 1.11 -3.63
N SER A 69 0.15 0.30 -3.27
CA SER A 69 1.40 0.21 -4.02
C SER A 69 2.01 -1.18 -3.94
N TYR A 70 2.99 -1.45 -4.80
CA TYR A 70 3.94 -2.58 -4.65
C TYR A 70 5.36 -2.08 -4.29
N ILE A 71 5.49 -0.78 -3.98
CA ILE A 71 6.74 -0.14 -3.61
C ILE A 71 6.95 -0.30 -2.10
N PRO A 72 8.00 -1.01 -1.66
CA PRO A 72 8.33 -1.09 -0.24
C PRO A 72 8.62 0.30 0.35
N PRO A 73 8.26 0.55 1.62
CA PRO A 73 8.55 1.83 2.28
C PRO A 73 10.05 2.14 2.37
N ASP A 74 10.89 1.12 2.26
CA ASP A 74 12.36 1.21 2.36
C ASP A 74 13.03 1.72 1.07
N ILE A 75 12.29 1.97 -0.02
CA ILE A 75 12.86 2.58 -1.24
C ILE A 75 13.13 4.07 -0.95
N GLN A 76 14.33 4.34 -0.41
CA GLN A 76 14.76 5.66 0.08
C GLN A 76 15.21 6.64 -1.02
N HIS A 77 15.44 6.18 -2.26
CA HIS A 77 15.91 7.08 -3.32
C HIS A 77 14.75 7.93 -3.84
N GLU A 78 14.68 9.19 -3.41
CA GLU A 78 13.68 10.18 -3.83
C GLU A 78 13.55 10.25 -5.36
N LYS A 79 14.67 10.25 -6.10
CA LYS A 79 14.67 10.16 -7.58
C LYS A 79 13.94 8.93 -8.12
N VAL A 80 14.06 7.77 -7.48
CA VAL A 80 13.41 6.54 -7.93
C VAL A 80 11.91 6.63 -7.62
N ARG A 81 11.56 7.12 -6.43
CA ARG A 81 10.16 7.27 -6.00
C ARG A 81 9.40 8.30 -6.84
N ASP A 82 9.99 9.45 -7.12
CA ASP A 82 9.35 10.54 -7.86
C ASP A 82 9.13 10.21 -9.35
N ASN A 83 9.95 9.32 -9.91
CA ASN A 83 9.82 8.86 -11.29
C ASN A 83 8.96 7.60 -11.44
N LEU A 84 8.52 6.98 -10.34
CA LEU A 84 7.73 5.74 -10.33
C LEU A 84 6.33 5.98 -9.75
N THR A 85 5.69 7.06 -10.19
CA THR A 85 4.33 7.44 -9.75
C THR A 85 3.28 6.40 -10.08
N GLU A 86 3.49 5.59 -11.13
CA GLU A 86 2.55 4.53 -11.51
C GLU A 86 2.56 3.33 -10.56
N GLY A 87 3.62 3.18 -9.75
CA GLY A 87 3.69 2.16 -8.71
C GLY A 87 2.91 2.46 -7.45
N ILE A 88 2.30 3.65 -7.39
CA ILE A 88 1.55 4.15 -6.25
C ILE A 88 0.21 4.68 -6.73
N LYS A 89 -0.90 4.11 -6.25
CA LYS A 89 -2.24 4.55 -6.60
C LYS A 89 -2.99 5.01 -5.37
N ARG A 90 -3.39 6.28 -5.37
CA ARG A 90 -4.24 6.85 -4.33
C ARG A 90 -5.71 6.63 -4.68
N VAL A 91 -6.45 5.97 -3.81
CA VAL A 91 -7.85 5.59 -4.01
C VAL A 91 -8.71 6.07 -2.85
N TYR A 92 -10.00 6.29 -3.11
CA TYR A 92 -10.98 6.59 -2.07
C TYR A 92 -11.87 5.36 -1.86
N VAL A 93 -11.96 4.88 -0.63
CA VAL A 93 -12.75 3.71 -0.25
C VAL A 93 -13.91 4.16 0.62
N ALA A 94 -15.14 3.84 0.20
CA ALA A 94 -16.34 4.13 0.96
C ALA A 94 -16.61 3.07 2.03
N LYS A 95 -17.40 3.46 3.03
CA LYS A 95 -17.91 2.55 4.07
C LYS A 95 -18.77 1.45 3.42
N ASN A 96 -18.55 0.20 3.81
CA ASN A 96 -19.25 -0.99 3.29
C ASN A 96 -19.15 -1.18 1.77
N ASP A 97 -18.06 -0.70 1.15
CA ASP A 97 -17.77 -0.87 -0.27
C ASP A 97 -16.51 -1.72 -0.46
N THR A 98 -16.46 -2.48 -1.56
CA THR A 98 -15.26 -3.22 -1.97
C THR A 98 -14.74 -2.64 -3.28
N LEU A 99 -13.66 -1.87 -3.19
CA LEU A 99 -13.04 -1.24 -4.34
C LEU A 99 -12.02 -2.18 -4.99
N GLU A 100 -12.21 -2.47 -6.27
CA GLU A 100 -11.20 -3.17 -7.06
C GLU A 100 -10.11 -2.20 -7.54
N VAL A 101 -8.84 -2.56 -7.28
CA VAL A 101 -7.68 -1.75 -7.64
C VAL A 101 -6.71 -2.59 -8.46
N PHE A 102 -6.61 -2.28 -9.75
CA PHE A 102 -5.61 -2.89 -10.63
C PHE A 102 -4.30 -2.09 -10.63
N LEU A 103 -3.18 -2.80 -10.46
CA LEU A 103 -1.81 -2.29 -10.53
C LEU A 103 -1.04 -3.01 -11.65
N PHE A 104 -0.33 -2.26 -12.51
CA PHE A 104 0.50 -2.82 -13.58
C PHE A 104 1.94 -2.98 -13.06
N TYR A 105 2.36 -4.20 -12.71
CA TYR A 105 3.66 -4.44 -12.10
C TYR A 105 4.76 -4.62 -13.16
N ASP A 106 4.48 -5.37 -14.22
CA ASP A 106 5.44 -5.58 -15.31
C ASP A 106 5.86 -4.26 -15.96
N HIS A 107 4.88 -3.36 -16.16
CA HIS A 107 5.13 -2.04 -16.71
C HIS A 107 6.04 -1.20 -15.80
N TYR A 108 5.87 -1.32 -14.48
CA TYR A 108 6.73 -0.64 -13.53
C TYR A 108 8.15 -1.20 -13.50
N LEU A 109 8.33 -2.52 -13.55
CA LEU A 109 9.66 -3.10 -13.61
C LEU A 109 10.45 -2.59 -14.83
N ALA A 110 9.79 -2.49 -15.98
CA ALA A 110 10.40 -1.91 -17.18
C ALA A 110 10.80 -0.44 -16.99
N GLN A 111 9.98 0.34 -16.27
CA GLN A 111 10.31 1.74 -15.92
C GLN A 111 11.49 1.81 -14.95
N VAL A 112 11.52 0.98 -13.90
CA VAL A 112 12.64 0.89 -12.95
C VAL A 112 13.94 0.58 -13.67
N GLU A 113 13.93 -0.41 -14.57
CA GLU A 113 15.11 -0.79 -15.36
C GLU A 113 15.58 0.37 -16.26
N THR A 114 14.64 1.03 -16.91
CA THR A 114 14.92 2.19 -17.78
C THR A 114 15.54 3.34 -16.97
N LEU A 115 14.97 3.69 -15.82
CA LEU A 115 15.49 4.71 -14.92
C LEU A 115 16.89 4.36 -14.41
N HIS A 116 17.13 3.09 -14.05
CA HIS A 116 18.44 2.65 -13.61
C HIS A 116 19.50 2.85 -14.71
N LYS A 117 19.15 2.47 -15.94
CA LYS A 117 20.02 2.66 -17.11
C LYS A 117 20.28 4.13 -17.40
N GLU A 118 19.26 4.98 -17.31
CA GLU A 118 19.40 6.42 -17.48
C GLU A 118 20.35 7.03 -16.45
N ILE A 119 20.21 6.67 -15.17
CA ILE A 119 21.11 7.12 -14.10
C ILE A 119 22.56 6.67 -14.37
N GLN A 120 22.77 5.44 -14.82
CA GLN A 120 24.11 4.95 -15.18
C GLN A 120 24.70 5.76 -16.34
N ILE A 121 23.95 5.98 -17.42
CA ILE A 121 24.39 6.78 -18.56
C ILE A 121 24.69 8.21 -18.13
N GLN A 122 23.84 8.82 -17.31
CA GLN A 122 24.04 10.16 -16.76
C GLN A 122 25.36 10.25 -15.98
N ASN A 123 25.68 9.24 -15.16
CA ASN A 123 26.93 9.19 -14.40
C ASN A 123 28.15 9.07 -15.33
N TYR A 124 28.09 8.22 -16.36
CA TYR A 124 29.18 8.12 -17.34
C TYR A 124 29.39 9.44 -18.09
N VAL A 125 28.32 10.05 -18.61
CA VAL A 125 28.40 11.34 -19.31
C VAL A 125 28.96 12.42 -18.38
N GLY A 126 28.49 12.50 -17.13
CA GLY A 126 29.00 13.44 -16.13
C GLY A 126 30.48 13.25 -15.83
N LEU A 127 30.94 12.00 -15.68
CA LEU A 127 32.35 11.68 -15.45
C LEU A 127 33.21 12.07 -16.66
N THR A 128 32.77 11.75 -17.88
CA THR A 128 33.52 12.13 -19.09
C THR A 128 33.66 13.64 -19.24
N LEU A 129 32.58 14.40 -19.01
CA LEU A 129 32.61 15.87 -19.03
C LEU A 129 33.60 16.42 -17.99
N ALA A 130 33.58 15.88 -16.77
CA ALA A 130 34.50 16.29 -15.71
C ALA A 130 35.96 16.02 -16.09
N LEU A 131 36.27 14.85 -16.64
CA LEU A 131 37.62 14.52 -17.10
C LEU A 131 38.09 15.43 -18.24
N VAL A 132 37.22 15.76 -19.18
CA VAL A 132 37.53 16.72 -20.27
C VAL A 132 37.84 18.10 -19.70
N LEU A 133 37.04 18.59 -18.74
CA LEU A 133 37.30 19.87 -18.07
C LEU A 133 38.64 19.87 -17.33
N VAL A 134 38.95 18.79 -16.60
CA VAL A 134 40.24 18.62 -15.92
C VAL A 134 41.38 18.63 -16.93
N TYR A 135 41.26 17.92 -18.05
CA TYR A 135 42.25 17.92 -19.11
C TYR A 135 42.48 19.32 -19.70
N ILE A 136 41.41 20.07 -19.97
CA ILE A 136 41.51 21.45 -20.48
C ILE A 136 42.24 22.35 -19.48
N ILE A 137 41.91 22.25 -18.18
CA ILE A 137 42.61 23.01 -17.13
C ILE A 137 44.11 22.72 -17.17
N PHE A 138 44.51 21.44 -17.19
CA PHE A 138 45.92 21.06 -17.24
C PHE A 138 46.61 21.39 -18.57
N SER A 139 45.88 21.50 -19.69
CA SER A 139 46.45 21.86 -20.99
C SER A 139 46.73 23.35 -21.16
N ILE A 140 46.12 24.21 -20.32
CA ILE A 140 46.30 25.66 -20.37
C ILE A 140 47.51 26.10 -19.51
N PHE A 141 47.91 25.28 -18.52
CA PHE A 141 49.10 25.48 -17.68
C PHE A 141 50.32 24.75 -18.26
#